data_AF-A0A960VL91-F1
#
_entry.id   AF-A0A960VL91-F1
#
_cell.length_a   1.000
_cell.length_b   1.000
_cell.length_c   1.000
_cell.angle_alpha   90.00
_cell.angle_beta   90.00
_cell.angle_gamma   90.00
#
_symmetry.space_group_name_H-M   'P 1'
#
loop_
_entity.id
_entity.type
_entity.pdbx_description
1 polymer ?
#
loop_
_entity_poly.entity_id
_entity_poly.type
_entity_poly.pdbx_seq_one_letter_code
_entity_poly.pdbx_strand_id
1 'polypeptide(L)'
;MAISCARLGRSVRSHPHRLFMGVTLLTLLLPGTAAAILHPLDGGGNFHTSVEVINRWVSEDQLDVLVLFEVDNADLRFEEEDGRMVGRVRAEVRLESLDGQVVTRKRQIRTPGVSSSEAGATTQFQVFGILLEDVPFRAGRISCGVYDVNRRKPGILNSAKKNSASSECATAWVAEDGPRTRIGIALEDPLYLVQAPFDTWNPDGVHERAEDDGWLHDYAHPSRRYGLQQDKLQMFIPVWPPAGGIAADHQPLGLRVEVVNLEMDFALRDTVDFDNRGRAALAAGRPAALFYELDVNLLPEGAYRLSLGPLDAEGRGVVSQFDVIWRLSALARHRSQMLGEGRTVFGGKALDGFLAASPAEQEKLLGDFWDALNPDPESPINEAYLEWQYRLAYVQRFLGGFDEFGAADDRGEVFLLLGPPDEIQTQRMPMNFRDQDDARIKVYEEFAPDRESVASKGGSIGGTQNINPYEAVGGVPMPYSYSAERDRGEAIRSATHNFPFELWKYNNEGKPLFANRFAERGLNPRFLFVDQTGYGDYKLTSSNLIGPDD
;
A
#
# COMPACT_ATOMS: atom_id res chain seq x y z
N MET A 1 28.70 15.75 19.57
CA MET A 1 29.43 14.49 19.73
C MET A 1 29.94 14.08 18.35
N ALA A 2 31.25 14.06 18.11
CA ALA A 2 31.80 13.74 16.79
C ALA A 2 31.70 12.21 16.59
N ILE A 3 30.70 11.77 15.81
CA ILE A 3 30.51 10.36 15.46
C ILE A 3 31.40 10.05 14.25
N SER A 4 32.34 9.12 14.42
CA SER A 4 33.25 8.68 13.36
C SER A 4 32.53 7.79 12.35
N CYS A 5 32.52 8.20 11.08
CA CYS A 5 31.77 7.58 9.96
C CYS A 5 32.66 6.74 9.03
N ALA A 6 32.26 5.51 8.63
CA ALA A 6 33.01 4.71 7.64
C ALA A 6 32.20 3.59 6.93
N ARG A 7 32.62 3.20 5.71
CA ARG A 7 32.02 2.17 4.81
C ARG A 7 33.00 1.02 4.47
N LEU A 8 32.39 -0.13 4.12
CA LEU A 8 32.91 -1.47 3.78
C LEU A 8 33.79 -1.64 2.53
N GLY A 9 34.60 -2.70 2.56
CA GLY A 9 35.05 -3.47 1.40
C GLY A 9 34.08 -4.61 1.04
N ARG A 10 33.81 -4.81 -0.26
CA ARG A 10 32.89 -5.82 -0.80
C ARG A 10 33.43 -7.24 -0.68
N SER A 11 32.60 -8.18 -0.22
CA SER A 11 32.74 -9.62 -0.54
C SER A 11 31.35 -10.22 -0.80
N VAL A 12 30.86 -10.09 -2.03
CA VAL A 12 29.69 -10.85 -2.50
C VAL A 12 30.10 -12.31 -2.68
N ARG A 13 29.62 -13.22 -1.84
CA ARG A 13 29.69 -14.67 -2.10
C ARG A 13 28.30 -15.17 -2.47
N SER A 14 28.03 -15.25 -3.78
CA SER A 14 26.93 -16.07 -4.30
C SER A 14 27.27 -17.55 -4.11
N HIS A 15 26.42 -18.33 -3.43
CA HIS A 15 26.47 -19.79 -3.48
C HIS A 15 25.13 -20.29 -4.06
N PRO A 16 25.13 -21.10 -5.13
CA PRO A 16 23.92 -21.69 -5.65
C PRO A 16 23.43 -22.80 -4.71
N HIS A 17 22.11 -22.92 -4.65
CA HIS A 17 21.30 -23.73 -3.76
C HIS A 17 21.85 -25.13 -3.40
N ARG A 18 21.98 -25.37 -2.09
CA ARG A 18 21.53 -26.62 -1.46
C ARG A 18 20.74 -26.25 -0.21
N LEU A 19 19.53 -26.79 -0.15
CA LEU A 19 18.57 -26.69 0.95
C LEU A 19 19.22 -27.27 2.22
N PHE A 20 20.01 -26.47 2.93
CA PHE A 20 20.36 -26.74 4.33
C PHE A 20 19.36 -25.98 5.18
N MET A 21 18.52 -26.77 5.86
CA MET A 21 17.56 -26.36 6.88
C MET A 21 18.34 -25.73 8.04
N GLY A 22 18.74 -24.47 7.86
CA GLY A 22 19.53 -23.69 8.80
C GLY A 22 18.62 -22.72 9.53
N VAL A 23 18.33 -23.06 10.78
CA VAL A 23 17.75 -22.24 11.86
C VAL A 23 17.29 -20.84 11.39
N THR A 24 16.01 -20.76 11.01
CA THR A 24 15.28 -19.50 10.98
C THR A 24 15.42 -18.86 12.36
N LEU A 25 15.83 -17.59 12.42
CA LEU A 25 15.82 -16.83 13.66
C LEU A 25 14.35 -16.60 14.03
N LEU A 26 13.74 -17.59 14.68
CA LEU A 26 12.39 -17.54 15.19
C LEU A 26 12.45 -16.74 16.49
N THR A 27 12.47 -15.42 16.40
CA THR A 27 12.11 -14.57 17.54
C THR A 27 10.62 -14.77 17.77
N LEU A 28 10.30 -15.72 18.64
CA LEU A 28 9.01 -15.81 19.31
C LEU A 28 8.81 -14.48 20.04
N LEU A 29 8.01 -13.59 19.47
CA LEU A 29 7.38 -12.51 20.22
C LEU A 29 6.49 -13.20 21.27
N LEU A 30 6.98 -13.23 22.51
CA LEU A 30 6.16 -13.67 23.64
C LEU A 30 4.94 -12.73 23.73
N PRO A 31 3.71 -13.27 23.85
CA PRO A 31 2.53 -12.44 24.03
C PRO A 31 2.66 -11.69 25.36
N GLY A 32 2.82 -10.37 25.30
CA GLY A 32 2.97 -9.51 26.48
C GLY A 32 4.08 -8.46 26.41
N THR A 33 4.92 -8.46 25.36
CA THR A 33 5.83 -7.35 25.07
C THR A 33 5.18 -6.44 24.03
N ALA A 34 5.01 -5.16 24.35
CA ALA A 34 4.64 -4.16 23.34
C ALA A 34 5.69 -4.21 22.23
N ALA A 35 5.30 -4.57 21.01
CA ALA A 35 6.21 -4.62 19.88
C ALA A 35 6.76 -3.21 19.63
N ALA A 36 8.07 -3.09 19.41
CA ALA A 36 8.68 -1.86 18.92
C ALA A 36 7.95 -1.38 17.64
N ILE A 37 7.96 -0.08 17.38
CA ILE A 37 7.36 0.48 16.16
C ILE A 37 8.22 0.01 14.97
N LEU A 38 7.81 -1.12 14.35
CA LEU A 38 8.57 -1.75 13.27
C LEU A 38 8.43 -0.99 11.94
N HIS A 39 7.28 -0.34 11.75
CA HIS A 39 6.92 0.41 10.56
C HIS A 39 6.59 1.85 10.94
N PRO A 40 6.86 2.86 10.08
CA PRO A 40 6.39 4.23 10.28
C PRO A 40 4.89 4.26 10.60
N LEU A 41 4.49 5.18 11.48
CA LEU A 41 3.09 5.39 11.82
C LEU A 41 2.39 6.20 10.74
N ASP A 42 1.13 5.88 10.47
CA ASP A 42 0.30 6.64 9.55
C ASP A 42 -0.59 7.64 10.31
N GLY A 43 -0.33 8.92 10.07
CA GLY A 43 -1.14 10.06 10.44
C GLY A 43 -2.40 10.13 9.59
N GLY A 44 -3.55 10.16 10.25
CA GLY A 44 -4.86 10.23 9.61
C GLY A 44 -5.59 11.53 9.92
N GLY A 45 -6.63 11.84 9.14
CA GLY A 45 -7.43 13.05 9.31
C GLY A 45 -7.65 13.75 7.99
N ASN A 46 -7.33 15.04 7.91
CA ASN A 46 -7.56 15.84 6.71
C ASN A 46 -6.56 15.60 5.57
N PHE A 47 -5.41 14.99 5.88
CA PHE A 47 -4.35 14.61 4.95
C PHE A 47 -3.51 13.48 5.56
N HIS A 48 -2.73 12.77 4.74
CA HIS A 48 -1.84 11.69 5.20
C HIS A 48 -0.52 12.26 5.70
N THR A 49 0.09 11.61 6.69
CA THR A 49 1.45 11.92 7.12
C THR A 49 2.12 10.64 7.55
N SER A 50 3.33 10.36 7.06
CA SER A 50 4.14 9.27 7.60
C SER A 50 4.98 9.79 8.76
N VAL A 51 5.00 9.06 9.88
CA VAL A 51 5.67 9.45 11.12
C VAL A 51 6.64 8.37 11.58
N GLU A 52 7.93 8.67 11.50
CA GLU A 52 8.97 7.80 12.01
C GLU A 52 9.37 8.22 13.43
N VAL A 53 9.39 7.27 14.36
CA VAL A 53 9.79 7.47 15.75
C VAL A 53 11.08 6.73 16.00
N ILE A 54 12.09 7.45 16.49
CA ILE A 54 13.46 6.94 16.62
C ILE A 54 13.98 7.25 18.02
N ASN A 55 14.33 6.21 18.76
CA ASN A 55 14.99 6.33 20.05
C ASN A 55 16.49 6.58 19.82
N ARG A 56 17.05 7.57 20.51
CA ARG A 56 18.45 8.00 20.35
C ARG A 56 19.12 8.18 21.70
N TRP A 57 20.13 7.37 22.00
CA TRP A 57 20.88 7.54 23.23
C TRP A 57 22.01 8.55 23.02
N VAL A 58 21.96 9.62 23.81
CA VAL A 58 23.03 10.64 23.84
C VAL A 58 24.13 10.20 24.81
N SER A 59 23.74 9.51 25.88
CA SER A 59 24.63 8.88 26.88
C SER A 59 23.97 7.64 27.45
N GLU A 60 24.57 6.99 28.45
CA GLU A 60 23.97 5.81 29.11
C GLU A 60 22.66 6.13 29.84
N ASP A 61 22.51 7.36 30.32
CA ASP A 61 21.36 7.78 31.12
C ASP A 61 20.39 8.69 30.34
N GLN A 62 20.87 9.30 29.24
CA GLN A 62 20.10 10.28 28.47
C GLN A 62 19.57 9.68 27.17
N LEU A 63 18.24 9.56 27.10
CA LEU A 63 17.49 9.14 25.94
C LEU A 63 16.77 10.34 25.32
N ASP A 64 17.04 10.61 24.05
CA ASP A 64 16.24 11.51 23.23
C ASP A 64 15.30 10.68 22.33
N VAL A 65 14.14 11.26 21.98
CA VAL A 65 13.22 10.68 20.99
C VAL A 65 13.08 11.64 19.83
N LEU A 66 13.59 11.23 18.67
CA LEU A 66 13.48 11.94 17.41
C LEU A 66 12.21 11.46 16.69
N VAL A 67 11.33 12.39 16.34
CA VAL A 67 10.14 12.12 15.53
C VAL A 67 10.27 12.86 14.21
N LEU A 68 10.28 12.11 13.12
CA LEU A 68 10.33 12.64 11.76
C LEU A 68 8.97 12.50 11.10
N PHE A 69 8.59 13.50 10.34
CA PHE A 69 7.33 13.59 9.63
C PHE A 69 7.62 13.75 8.14
N GLU A 70 6.85 13.05 7.32
CA GLU A 70 6.82 13.20 5.87
C GLU A 70 5.39 13.48 5.42
N VAL A 71 5.21 14.55 4.65
CA VAL A 71 3.90 14.94 4.10
C VAL A 71 4.03 15.23 2.62
N ASP A 72 3.20 14.63 1.80
CA ASP A 72 3.17 14.89 0.36
C ASP A 72 2.80 16.36 0.09
N ASN A 73 3.44 16.96 -0.92
CA ASN A 73 3.17 18.34 -1.30
C ASN A 73 1.70 18.53 -1.71
N ALA A 74 1.14 17.58 -2.45
CA ALA A 74 -0.26 17.61 -2.88
C ALA A 74 -1.28 17.67 -1.71
N ASP A 75 -0.86 17.25 -0.51
CA ASP A 75 -1.69 17.21 0.69
C ASP A 75 -1.59 18.48 1.56
N LEU A 76 -0.58 19.33 1.32
CA LEU A 76 -0.36 20.60 2.01
C LEU A 76 -0.88 21.80 1.22
N ARG A 77 -1.38 22.81 1.93
CA ARG A 77 -1.70 24.11 1.34
C ARG A 77 -0.47 25.00 1.33
N PHE A 78 -0.01 25.30 0.13
CA PHE A 78 1.03 26.31 -0.09
C PHE A 78 0.42 27.68 -0.38
N GLU A 79 1.12 28.73 0.05
CA GLU A 79 0.86 30.13 -0.29
C GLU A 79 2.09 30.70 -1.00
N GLU A 80 1.87 31.66 -1.91
CA GLU A 80 2.97 32.31 -2.62
C GLU A 80 3.65 33.35 -1.73
N GLU A 81 4.96 33.19 -1.52
CA GLU A 81 5.84 34.12 -0.81
C GLU A 81 7.11 34.35 -1.64
N ASP A 82 7.41 35.59 -2.01
CA ASP A 82 8.60 35.97 -2.78
C ASP A 82 8.80 35.14 -4.08
N GLY A 83 7.71 34.83 -4.77
CA GLY A 83 7.72 34.06 -6.02
C GLY A 83 7.95 32.56 -5.85
N ARG A 84 7.89 32.03 -4.62
CA ARG A 84 7.95 30.60 -4.32
C ARG A 84 6.73 30.17 -3.51
N MET A 85 6.36 28.90 -3.63
CA MET A 85 5.28 28.30 -2.87
C MET A 85 5.80 27.81 -1.51
N VAL A 86 5.15 28.23 -0.43
CA VAL A 86 5.57 27.91 0.94
C VAL A 86 4.39 27.36 1.74
N GLY A 87 4.60 26.20 2.35
CA GLY A 87 3.70 25.60 3.32
C GLY A 87 4.06 26.06 4.73
N ARG A 88 3.04 26.24 5.59
CA ARG A 88 3.23 26.50 7.02
C ARG A 88 2.53 25.41 7.81
N VAL A 89 3.31 24.72 8.64
CA VAL A 89 2.85 23.55 9.38
C VAL A 89 3.18 23.74 10.85
N ARG A 90 2.26 23.34 11.73
CA ARG A 90 2.55 23.18 13.15
C ARG A 90 2.61 21.69 13.44
N ALA A 91 3.73 21.19 13.95
CA ALA A 91 3.86 19.83 14.41
C ALA A 91 3.84 19.78 15.94
N GLU A 92 3.27 18.73 16.50
CA GLU A 92 3.13 18.49 17.94
C GLU A 92 3.40 17.02 18.22
N VAL A 93 4.28 16.75 19.18
CA VAL A 93 4.54 15.40 19.70
C VAL A 93 4.31 15.44 21.20
N ARG A 94 3.51 14.50 21.67
CA ARG A 94 3.26 14.24 23.09
C ARG A 94 3.65 12.80 23.40
N LEU A 95 4.48 12.64 24.41
CA LEU A 95 4.86 11.35 24.96
C LEU A 95 4.35 11.28 26.40
N GLU A 96 3.58 10.26 26.72
CA GLU A 96 2.93 10.08 28.03
C GLU A 96 3.28 8.72 28.59
N SER A 97 3.87 8.68 29.79
CA SER A 97 4.27 7.44 30.45
C SER A 97 3.07 6.69 31.03
N LEU A 98 3.29 5.43 31.42
CA LEU A 98 2.26 4.60 32.07
C LEU A 98 1.81 5.13 33.44
N ASP A 99 2.65 5.91 34.12
CA ASP A 99 2.38 6.56 35.41
C ASP A 99 1.90 8.03 35.26
N GLY A 100 1.69 8.51 34.04
CA GLY A 100 1.09 9.82 33.75
C GLY A 100 2.06 11.01 33.67
N GLN A 101 3.38 10.76 33.64
CA GLN A 101 4.36 11.77 33.27
C GLN A 101 4.24 12.12 31.79
N VAL A 102 4.46 13.37 31.42
CA VAL A 102 4.25 13.85 30.06
C VAL A 102 5.41 14.71 29.59
N VAL A 103 5.95 14.37 28.42
CA VAL A 103 6.84 15.24 27.64
C VAL A 103 6.07 15.70 26.41
N THR A 104 6.07 17.00 26.11
CA THR A 104 5.40 17.52 24.91
C THR A 104 6.27 18.57 24.25
N ARG A 105 6.36 18.52 22.92
CA ARG A 105 7.04 19.54 22.12
C ARG A 105 6.14 19.95 20.96
N LYS A 106 6.15 21.25 20.65
CA LYS A 106 5.44 21.83 19.51
C LYS A 106 6.40 22.67 18.70
N ARG A 107 6.30 22.61 17.38
CA ARG A 107 7.15 23.36 16.46
C ARG A 107 6.31 23.98 15.34
N GLN A 108 6.52 25.26 15.08
CA GLN A 108 6.06 25.93 13.87
C GLN A 108 7.12 25.76 12.80
N ILE A 109 6.72 25.29 11.63
CA ILE A 109 7.60 24.91 10.53
C ILE A 109 7.15 25.68 9.29
N ARG A 110 8.11 26.35 8.66
CA ARG A 110 7.96 26.91 7.33
C ARG A 110 8.72 26.00 6.39
N THR A 111 8.05 25.44 5.39
CA THR A 111 8.72 24.56 4.42
C THR A 111 9.75 25.35 3.62
N PRO A 112 10.76 24.67 3.05
CA PRO A 112 11.50 25.21 1.91
C PRO A 112 10.54 25.72 0.83
N GLY A 113 10.92 26.80 0.15
CA GLY A 113 10.13 27.36 -0.94
C GLY A 113 10.27 26.49 -2.20
N VAL A 114 9.16 26.04 -2.77
CA VAL A 114 9.14 25.20 -3.98
C VAL A 114 8.50 25.95 -5.14
N SER A 115 8.63 25.44 -6.37
CA SER A 115 7.91 25.96 -7.53
C SER A 115 6.41 25.65 -7.45
N SER A 116 5.60 26.36 -8.24
CA SER A 116 4.16 26.09 -8.30
C SER A 116 3.82 24.68 -8.80
N SER A 117 4.66 24.08 -9.66
CA SER A 117 4.47 22.70 -10.13
C SER A 117 4.81 21.68 -9.06
N GLU A 118 5.88 21.91 -8.29
CA GLU A 118 6.29 21.02 -7.19
C GLU A 118 5.30 21.05 -6.03
N ALA A 119 4.70 22.21 -5.74
CA ALA A 119 3.71 22.37 -4.67
C ALA A 119 2.47 21.50 -4.85
N GLY A 120 2.11 21.13 -6.09
CA GLY A 120 0.97 20.25 -6.38
C GLY A 120 1.36 18.82 -6.75
N ALA A 121 2.64 18.46 -6.73
CA ALA A 121 3.11 17.15 -7.17
C ALA A 121 2.85 16.07 -6.09
N THR A 122 2.36 14.91 -6.52
CA THR A 122 2.09 13.74 -5.66
C THR A 122 3.32 12.87 -5.40
N THR A 123 4.44 13.16 -6.06
CA THR A 123 5.72 12.44 -5.90
C THR A 123 6.77 13.26 -5.15
N GLN A 124 6.39 14.47 -4.71
CA GLN A 124 7.23 15.37 -3.94
C GLN A 124 6.63 15.54 -2.56
N PHE A 125 7.49 15.67 -1.55
CA PHE A 125 7.08 15.69 -0.15
C PHE A 125 7.96 16.64 0.66
N GLN A 126 7.50 16.97 1.86
CA GLN A 126 8.23 17.75 2.85
C GLN A 126 8.58 16.86 4.03
N VAL A 127 9.85 16.90 4.46
CA VAL A 127 10.33 16.22 5.67
C VAL A 127 10.69 17.23 6.75
N PHE A 128 10.26 16.97 7.99
CA PHE A 128 10.63 17.79 9.14
C PHE A 128 10.62 16.97 10.44
N GLY A 129 11.36 17.43 11.45
CA GLY A 129 11.54 16.70 12.71
C GLY A 129 11.21 17.48 13.98
N ILE A 130 10.83 16.75 15.03
CA ILE A 130 10.72 17.19 16.41
C ILE A 130 11.64 16.31 17.27
N LEU A 131 12.46 16.94 18.12
CA LEU A 131 13.28 16.26 19.11
C LEU A 131 12.67 16.46 20.50
N LEU A 132 12.41 15.34 21.18
CA LEU A 132 12.13 15.29 22.61
C LEU A 132 13.44 14.96 23.33
N GLU A 133 14.04 15.96 23.97
CA GLU A 133 15.31 15.82 24.68
C GLU A 133 15.08 15.25 26.08
N ASP A 134 15.99 14.38 26.55
CA ASP A 134 16.06 13.88 27.93
C ASP A 134 14.75 13.29 28.45
N VAL A 135 14.22 12.31 27.73
CA VAL A 135 12.97 11.62 28.07
C VAL A 135 13.17 10.76 29.33
N PRO A 136 12.41 11.00 30.43
CA PRO A 136 12.71 10.41 31.74
C PRO A 136 12.11 9.02 31.98
N PHE A 137 11.42 8.45 30.99
CA PHE A 137 10.80 7.13 31.08
C PHE A 137 11.06 6.32 29.80
N ARG A 138 10.71 5.03 29.80
CA ARG A 138 11.03 4.08 28.71
C ARG A 138 9.83 3.42 28.06
N ALA A 139 8.63 3.63 28.57
CA ALA A 139 7.42 3.08 27.99
C ALA A 139 6.23 4.01 28.24
N GLY A 140 5.28 4.01 27.30
CA GLY A 140 4.13 4.89 27.35
C GLY A 140 3.33 4.91 26.07
N ARG A 141 2.70 6.05 25.79
CA ARG A 141 1.96 6.35 24.56
C ARG A 141 2.59 7.56 23.90
N ILE A 142 2.93 7.43 22.62
CA ILE A 142 3.29 8.56 21.78
C ILE A 142 2.08 9.01 20.97
N SER A 143 1.87 10.31 20.86
CA SER A 143 0.84 10.94 20.04
C SER A 143 1.47 12.05 19.23
N CYS A 144 1.25 12.03 17.93
CA CYS A 144 1.83 12.96 16.98
C CYS A 144 0.70 13.66 16.23
N GLY A 145 0.85 14.95 15.98
CA GLY A 145 -0.11 15.75 15.25
C GLY A 145 0.57 16.77 14.36
N VAL A 146 0.16 16.81 13.10
CA VAL A 146 0.60 17.76 12.09
C VAL A 146 -0.59 18.60 11.67
N TYR A 147 -0.43 19.93 11.67
CA TYR A 147 -1.50 20.88 11.43
C TYR A 147 -1.08 21.83 10.31
N ASP A 148 -1.81 21.80 9.19
CA ASP A 148 -1.61 22.73 8.10
C ASP A 148 -2.18 24.11 8.50
N VAL A 149 -1.30 25.07 8.74
CA VAL A 149 -1.66 26.41 9.21
C VAL A 149 -2.32 27.22 8.09
N ASN A 150 -1.98 26.94 6.83
CA ASN A 150 -2.52 27.61 5.65
C ASN A 150 -3.91 27.05 5.26
N ARG A 151 -4.25 25.83 5.70
CA ARG A 151 -5.54 25.17 5.41
C ARG A 151 -6.47 25.14 6.63
N ARG A 152 -7.67 25.68 6.48
CA ARG A 152 -8.72 25.55 7.50
C ARG A 152 -9.34 24.15 7.51
N LYS A 153 -9.69 23.66 8.69
CA LYS A 153 -10.43 22.42 8.86
C LYS A 153 -11.86 22.59 8.32
N PRO A 154 -12.36 21.66 7.49
CA PRO A 154 -13.73 21.72 6.98
C PRO A 154 -14.79 21.74 8.10
N GLY A 155 -15.95 22.36 7.83
CA GLY A 155 -17.10 22.40 8.72
C GLY A 155 -17.41 23.79 9.33
N ILE A 156 -18.70 24.09 9.49
CA ILE A 156 -19.22 25.39 9.92
C ILE A 156 -18.73 25.77 11.33
N LEU A 157 -18.71 24.81 12.27
CA LEU A 157 -18.23 25.02 13.65
C LEU A 157 -16.70 25.20 13.73
N ASN A 158 -15.95 24.53 12.86
CA ASN A 158 -14.49 24.59 12.82
C ASN A 158 -13.98 25.90 12.18
N SER A 159 -14.72 26.42 11.19
CA SER A 159 -14.46 27.71 10.55
C SER A 159 -14.57 28.87 11.56
N ALA A 160 -15.53 28.81 12.49
CA ALA A 160 -15.68 29.79 13.56
C ALA A 160 -14.56 29.73 14.61
N LYS A 161 -14.03 28.53 14.91
CA LYS A 161 -12.93 28.32 15.87
C LYS A 161 -11.53 28.46 15.28
N LYS A 162 -11.41 28.72 13.97
CA LYS A 162 -10.14 28.84 13.24
C LYS A 162 -9.24 27.60 13.37
N ASN A 163 -9.83 26.40 13.41
CA ASN A 163 -9.06 25.17 13.46
C ASN A 163 -8.36 24.90 12.11
N SER A 164 -7.10 24.50 12.18
CA SER A 164 -6.32 24.04 11.02
C SER A 164 -6.68 22.62 10.64
N ALA A 165 -6.57 22.28 9.36
CA ALA A 165 -6.61 20.89 8.91
C ALA A 165 -5.48 20.10 9.60
N SER A 166 -5.74 18.87 10.04
CA SER A 166 -4.77 18.09 10.80
C SER A 166 -4.65 16.65 10.34
N SER A 167 -3.46 16.09 10.55
CA SER A 167 -3.13 14.67 10.47
C SER A 167 -2.57 14.23 11.83
N GLU A 168 -3.17 13.22 12.45
CA GLU A 168 -2.88 12.81 13.82
C GLU A 168 -2.76 11.28 13.90
N CYS A 169 -1.81 10.79 14.69
CA CYS A 169 -1.64 9.36 15.00
C CYS A 169 -1.19 9.19 16.45
N ALA A 170 -1.46 8.01 17.01
CA ALA A 170 -0.98 7.69 18.35
C ALA A 170 -0.88 6.18 18.56
N THR A 171 0.19 5.75 19.23
CA THR A 171 0.47 4.33 19.47
C THR A 171 1.18 4.13 20.81
N ALA A 172 1.29 2.88 21.25
CA ALA A 172 2.18 2.52 22.33
C ALA A 172 3.64 2.77 21.92
N TRP A 173 4.44 3.31 22.83
CA TRP A 173 5.86 3.58 22.63
C TRP A 173 6.67 2.87 23.71
N VAL A 174 7.81 2.33 23.31
CA VAL A 174 8.80 1.73 24.19
C VAL A 174 10.20 2.06 23.67
N ALA A 175 11.13 2.23 24.60
CA ALA A 175 12.56 2.31 24.36
C ALA A 175 13.25 1.25 25.22
N GLU A 176 14.46 0.86 24.83
CA GLU A 176 15.25 -0.09 25.60
C GLU A 176 15.61 0.47 26.98
N ASP A 177 16.00 -0.40 27.91
CA ASP A 177 16.45 0.04 29.24
C ASP A 177 17.75 0.85 29.18
N GLY A 178 18.56 0.65 28.12
CA GLY A 178 19.84 1.32 27.94
C GLY A 178 20.45 1.08 26.56
N PRO A 179 21.46 1.90 26.19
CA PRO A 179 22.12 1.79 24.89
C PRO A 179 22.99 0.53 24.76
N ARG A 180 23.46 -0.04 25.88
CA ARG A 180 24.44 -1.13 25.88
C ARG A 180 23.83 -2.47 26.30
N THR A 181 24.45 -3.54 25.84
CA THR A 181 24.25 -4.90 26.36
C THR A 181 25.44 -5.33 27.21
N ARG A 182 25.24 -6.36 28.05
CA ARG A 182 26.33 -6.95 28.88
C ARG A 182 27.42 -7.60 28.03
N ILE A 183 27.03 -8.19 26.91
CA ILE A 183 27.89 -8.95 26.00
C ILE A 183 27.53 -8.51 24.56
N GLY A 184 28.54 -8.48 23.68
CA GLY A 184 28.38 -8.15 22.27
C GLY A 184 27.94 -6.71 22.01
N ILE A 185 27.59 -6.41 20.76
CA ILE A 185 27.16 -5.07 20.34
C ILE A 185 25.64 -4.89 20.47
N ALA A 186 25.23 -3.67 20.76
CA ALA A 186 23.84 -3.27 20.82
C ALA A 186 23.55 -2.24 19.71
N LEU A 187 22.62 -2.59 18.83
CA LEU A 187 22.14 -1.69 17.79
C LEU A 187 21.09 -0.76 18.40
N GLU A 188 21.08 0.49 17.95
CA GLU A 188 19.93 1.38 18.08
C GLU A 188 19.05 1.32 16.83
N ASP A 189 17.88 1.94 16.89
CA ASP A 189 17.02 2.19 15.73
C ASP A 189 17.85 2.72 14.55
N PRO A 190 17.72 2.20 13.33
CA PRO A 190 18.35 2.79 12.17
C PRO A 190 17.67 4.11 11.79
N LEU A 191 18.44 5.06 11.26
CA LEU A 191 17.89 6.20 10.52
C LEU A 191 17.89 5.85 9.03
N TYR A 192 16.71 5.84 8.41
CA TYR A 192 16.57 5.63 6.97
C TYR A 192 16.85 6.91 6.20
N LEU A 193 17.57 6.77 5.09
CA LEU A 193 18.09 7.87 4.32
C LEU A 193 17.72 7.76 2.83
N VAL A 194 17.74 8.90 2.15
CA VAL A 194 17.47 9.03 0.72
C VAL A 194 18.59 9.80 0.02
N GLN A 195 19.18 9.20 -1.02
CA GLN A 195 20.22 9.81 -1.85
C GLN A 195 21.37 10.46 -1.06
N ALA A 196 21.67 9.90 0.12
CA ALA A 196 22.72 10.38 0.98
C ALA A 196 24.09 10.17 0.31
N PRO A 197 24.95 11.21 0.26
CA PRO A 197 26.24 11.15 -0.42
C PRO A 197 27.29 10.50 0.49
N PHE A 198 27.12 9.21 0.81
CA PHE A 198 28.00 8.46 1.72
C PHE A 198 29.49 8.60 1.41
N ASP A 199 29.84 8.68 0.13
CA ASP A 199 31.23 8.82 -0.30
C ASP A 199 31.83 10.17 0.16
N THR A 200 31.05 11.25 0.14
CA THR A 200 31.51 12.58 0.61
C THR A 200 31.64 12.66 2.13
N TRP A 201 30.85 11.86 2.86
CA TRP A 201 30.94 11.77 4.32
C TRP A 201 32.05 10.84 4.80
N ASN A 202 32.69 10.11 3.88
CA ASN A 202 33.81 9.25 4.20
C ASN A 202 35.10 10.09 4.34
N PRO A 203 35.64 10.26 5.56
CA PRO A 203 36.87 11.05 5.77
C PRO A 203 38.11 10.40 5.14
N ASP A 204 38.06 9.10 4.86
CA ASP A 204 39.14 8.35 4.19
C ASP A 204 38.98 8.34 2.66
N GLY A 205 37.90 8.94 2.14
CA GLY A 205 37.65 9.08 0.71
C GLY A 205 38.56 10.15 0.09
N VAL A 206 39.03 9.90 -1.14
CA VAL A 206 39.76 10.91 -1.91
C VAL A 206 38.73 11.70 -2.72
N HIS A 207 38.29 12.85 -2.20
CA HIS A 207 37.28 13.69 -2.85
C HIS A 207 37.68 15.17 -2.85
N GLU A 208 37.43 15.86 -3.97
CA GLU A 208 37.34 17.32 -4.00
C GLU A 208 36.08 17.73 -3.20
N ARG A 209 36.21 18.67 -2.26
CA ARG A 209 35.08 19.15 -1.47
C ARG A 209 33.96 19.62 -2.39
N ALA A 210 32.85 18.90 -2.43
CA ALA A 210 31.62 19.40 -3.02
C ALA A 210 31.05 20.53 -2.13
N GLU A 211 30.38 21.51 -2.74
CA GLU A 211 29.78 22.68 -2.06
C GLU A 211 28.53 22.35 -1.22
N ASP A 212 28.07 21.10 -1.22
CA ASP A 212 26.85 20.69 -0.52
C ASP A 212 27.17 20.23 0.92
N ASP A 213 26.93 21.13 1.88
CA ASP A 213 27.18 20.97 3.32
C ASP A 213 26.08 20.19 4.08
N GLY A 214 25.23 19.44 3.36
CA GLY A 214 24.10 18.70 3.92
C GLY A 214 24.55 17.61 4.91
N TRP A 215 23.81 17.47 6.02
CA TRP A 215 24.06 16.45 7.05
C TRP A 215 22.95 15.41 7.10
N LEU A 216 23.11 14.34 7.91
CA LEU A 216 22.20 13.18 7.96
C LEU A 216 20.69 13.48 7.92
N HIS A 217 20.26 14.56 8.56
CA HIS A 217 18.84 14.92 8.67
C HIS A 217 18.26 15.50 7.37
N ASP A 218 19.09 16.06 6.50
CA ASP A 218 18.67 16.59 5.18
C ASP A 218 18.30 15.46 4.21
N TYR A 219 18.74 14.24 4.52
CA TYR A 219 18.52 13.04 3.73
C TYR A 219 17.58 12.06 4.43
N ALA A 220 16.85 12.45 5.48
CA ALA A 220 15.96 11.54 6.17
C ALA A 220 14.81 11.05 5.28
N HIS A 221 14.44 9.77 5.40
CA HIS A 221 13.37 9.14 4.59
C HIS A 221 12.32 8.42 5.47
N PRO A 222 11.46 9.18 6.17
CA PRO A 222 10.57 8.64 7.20
C PRO A 222 9.56 7.62 6.69
N SER A 223 9.07 7.75 5.47
CA SER A 223 8.07 6.81 4.93
C SER A 223 8.63 5.41 4.64
N ARG A 224 9.96 5.29 4.49
CA ARG A 224 10.66 4.04 4.13
C ARG A 224 10.05 3.36 2.88
N ARG A 225 9.51 4.14 1.95
CA ARG A 225 8.98 3.69 0.66
C ARG A 225 10.03 3.83 -0.44
N TYR A 226 10.33 2.73 -1.13
CA TYR A 226 11.34 2.65 -2.18
C TYR A 226 10.70 2.21 -3.51
N GLY A 227 11.50 2.13 -4.56
CA GLY A 227 11.07 1.79 -5.91
C GLY A 227 11.05 3.02 -6.82
N LEU A 228 9.87 3.46 -7.24
CA LEU A 228 9.70 4.61 -8.13
C LEU A 228 10.23 5.93 -7.55
N GLN A 229 10.13 6.08 -6.24
CA GLN A 229 10.66 7.26 -5.56
C GLN A 229 12.18 7.17 -5.41
N GLN A 230 12.71 5.98 -5.10
CA GLN A 230 14.11 5.76 -4.78
C GLN A 230 14.56 4.34 -5.11
N ASP A 231 15.69 4.20 -5.79
CA ASP A 231 16.24 2.91 -6.23
C ASP A 231 17.20 2.27 -5.21
N LYS A 232 17.49 2.98 -4.12
CA LYS A 232 18.40 2.53 -3.05
C LYS A 232 17.78 2.75 -1.67
N LEU A 233 17.86 1.73 -0.85
CA LEU A 233 17.65 1.81 0.58
C LEU A 233 18.98 2.13 1.25
N GLN A 234 19.03 3.25 1.97
CA GLN A 234 20.20 3.68 2.71
C GLN A 234 19.87 3.80 4.20
N MET A 235 20.79 3.37 5.07
CA MET A 235 20.63 3.47 6.51
C MET A 235 21.90 3.95 7.20
N PHE A 236 21.71 4.75 8.24
CA PHE A 236 22.70 5.04 9.27
C PHE A 236 22.33 4.29 10.56
N ILE A 237 23.23 3.44 11.04
CA ILE A 237 22.96 2.48 12.12
C ILE A 237 23.93 2.75 13.27
N PRO A 238 23.51 3.43 14.36
CA PRO A 238 24.31 3.58 15.56
C PRO A 238 24.49 2.25 16.30
N VAL A 239 25.69 2.04 16.84
CA VAL A 239 26.04 0.81 17.53
C VAL A 239 26.82 1.12 18.81
N TRP A 240 26.40 0.54 19.91
CA TRP A 240 27.05 0.63 21.22
C TRP A 240 27.77 -0.67 21.58
N PRO A 241 29.03 -0.60 22.06
CA PRO A 241 29.70 -1.75 22.67
C PRO A 241 29.26 -1.91 24.14
N PRO A 242 29.65 -3.01 24.81
CA PRO A 242 29.62 -3.07 26.27
C PRO A 242 30.49 -1.97 26.88
N ALA A 243 30.25 -1.60 28.15
CA ALA A 243 30.99 -0.52 28.81
C ALA A 243 32.52 -0.76 28.85
N GLY A 244 32.94 -2.02 28.93
CA GLY A 244 34.36 -2.42 28.87
C GLY A 244 34.96 -2.49 27.46
N GLY A 245 34.18 -2.17 26.43
CA GLY A 245 34.57 -2.34 25.04
C GLY A 245 34.51 -3.79 24.55
N ILE A 246 34.94 -3.99 23.30
CA ILE A 246 35.08 -5.30 22.67
C ILE A 246 36.57 -5.54 22.40
N ALA A 247 37.06 -6.75 22.64
CA ALA A 247 38.47 -7.05 22.38
C ALA A 247 38.83 -6.77 20.91
N ALA A 248 39.99 -6.14 20.67
CA ALA A 248 40.37 -5.70 19.32
C ALA A 248 40.56 -6.86 18.31
N ASP A 249 40.82 -8.06 18.83
CA ASP A 249 40.95 -9.32 18.10
C ASP A 249 39.65 -10.14 18.03
N HIS A 250 38.55 -9.64 18.62
CA HIS A 250 37.23 -10.30 18.56
C HIS A 250 36.74 -10.43 17.12
N GLN A 251 36.49 -11.66 16.68
CA GLN A 251 35.94 -11.97 15.37
C GLN A 251 34.92 -13.13 15.46
N PRO A 252 33.81 -13.07 14.72
CA PRO A 252 33.43 -12.01 13.77
C PRO A 252 32.83 -10.77 14.47
N LEU A 253 33.15 -9.56 13.97
CA LEU A 253 32.58 -8.31 14.47
C LEU A 253 32.00 -7.51 13.29
N GLY A 254 30.67 -7.46 13.24
CA GLY A 254 29.88 -6.91 12.16
C GLY A 254 28.38 -7.17 12.38
N LEU A 255 27.57 -6.87 11.37
CA LEU A 255 26.14 -7.15 11.35
C LEU A 255 25.82 -8.20 10.29
N ARG A 256 24.85 -9.05 10.59
CA ARG A 256 24.08 -9.78 9.59
C ARG A 256 22.83 -8.96 9.26
N VAL A 257 22.59 -8.78 7.96
CA VAL A 257 21.38 -8.17 7.42
C VAL A 257 20.56 -9.28 6.79
N GLU A 258 19.28 -9.36 7.13
CA GLU A 258 18.33 -10.27 6.50
C GLU A 258 17.09 -9.48 6.08
N VAL A 259 16.78 -9.52 4.80
CA VAL A 259 15.61 -8.88 4.20
C VAL A 259 14.69 -9.98 3.70
N VAL A 260 13.46 -10.00 4.16
CA VAL A 260 12.47 -11.03 3.80
C VAL A 260 11.19 -10.34 3.39
N ASN A 261 10.69 -10.67 2.21
CA ASN A 261 9.35 -10.25 1.78
C ASN A 261 8.31 -10.85 2.75
N LEU A 262 7.30 -10.09 3.15
CA LEU A 262 6.30 -10.56 4.12
C LEU A 262 5.42 -11.70 3.59
N GLU A 263 5.28 -11.83 2.27
CA GLU A 263 4.67 -12.98 1.58
C GLU A 263 5.60 -14.21 1.53
N MET A 264 6.84 -14.05 2.03
CA MET A 264 7.91 -15.06 2.15
C MET A 264 8.37 -15.70 0.84
N ASP A 265 8.12 -15.07 -0.30
CA ASP A 265 8.56 -15.54 -1.62
C ASP A 265 10.00 -15.13 -1.95
N PHE A 266 10.51 -14.08 -1.31
CA PHE A 266 11.85 -13.54 -1.50
C PHE A 266 12.58 -13.33 -0.17
N ALA A 267 13.87 -13.68 -0.16
CA ALA A 267 14.78 -13.35 0.94
C ALA A 267 16.19 -13.03 0.44
N LEU A 268 16.79 -12.01 1.03
CA LEU A 268 18.17 -11.58 0.81
C LEU A 268 18.91 -11.58 2.15
N ARG A 269 20.17 -12.03 2.12
CA ARG A 269 21.06 -12.01 3.29
C ARG A 269 22.36 -11.34 2.91
N ASP A 270 22.85 -10.50 3.81
CA ASP A 270 24.09 -9.76 3.64
C ASP A 270 24.83 -9.65 4.97
N THR A 271 26.09 -9.22 4.93
CA THR A 271 26.93 -8.98 6.10
C THR A 271 27.67 -7.66 5.98
N VAL A 272 27.71 -6.92 7.07
CA VAL A 272 28.28 -5.57 7.16
C VAL A 272 29.37 -5.58 8.22
N ASP A 273 30.62 -5.42 7.80
CA ASP A 273 31.76 -5.37 8.70
C ASP A 273 32.05 -3.95 9.17
N PHE A 274 32.54 -3.82 10.41
CA PHE A 274 33.13 -2.56 10.86
C PHE A 274 34.47 -2.31 10.18
N ASP A 275 34.73 -1.06 9.84
CA ASP A 275 36.04 -0.62 9.41
C ASP A 275 37.01 -0.52 10.62
N ASN A 276 38.26 -0.11 10.37
CA ASN A 276 39.25 0.01 11.43
C ASN A 276 38.88 1.06 12.49
N ARG A 277 38.19 2.14 12.11
CA ARG A 277 37.79 3.20 13.05
C ARG A 277 36.65 2.75 13.95
N GLY A 278 35.63 2.10 13.38
CA GLY A 278 34.55 1.46 14.11
C GLY A 278 35.08 0.43 15.10
N ARG A 279 35.98 -0.47 14.66
CA ARG A 279 36.64 -1.44 15.54
C ARG A 279 37.40 -0.77 16.68
N ALA A 280 38.18 0.27 16.39
CA ALA A 280 38.93 1.01 17.41
C ALA A 280 38.00 1.76 18.39
N ALA A 281 36.87 2.30 17.92
CA ALA A 281 35.88 2.95 18.78
C ALA A 281 35.21 1.94 19.71
N LEU A 282 34.73 0.82 19.17
CA LEU A 282 34.09 -0.25 19.94
C LEU A 282 35.07 -0.86 20.96
N ALA A 283 36.35 -1.05 20.59
CA ALA A 283 37.38 -1.53 21.50
C ALA A 283 37.69 -0.55 22.65
N ALA A 284 37.53 0.74 22.41
CA ALA A 284 37.65 1.78 23.44
C ALA A 284 36.36 1.98 24.26
N GLY A 285 35.34 1.13 24.09
CA GLY A 285 34.04 1.26 24.78
C GLY A 285 33.18 2.42 24.29
N ARG A 286 33.53 3.03 23.15
CA ARG A 286 32.82 4.16 22.55
C ARG A 286 31.85 3.68 21.46
N PRO A 287 30.70 4.36 21.27
CA PRO A 287 29.79 4.02 20.19
C PRO A 287 30.44 4.23 18.82
N ALA A 288 30.00 3.45 17.86
CA ALA A 288 30.34 3.53 16.44
C ALA A 288 29.05 3.64 15.61
N ALA A 289 29.18 3.78 14.30
CA ALA A 289 28.04 3.71 13.39
C ALA A 289 28.42 2.98 12.11
N LEU A 290 27.42 2.39 11.46
CA LEU A 290 27.54 1.74 10.16
C LEU A 290 26.62 2.43 9.15
N PHE A 291 27.11 2.53 7.93
CA PHE A 291 26.29 2.88 6.77
C PHE A 291 25.98 1.62 5.97
N TYR A 292 24.71 1.42 5.68
CA TYR A 292 24.25 0.32 4.85
C TYR A 292 23.54 0.86 3.61
N GLU A 293 23.78 0.22 2.48
CA GLU A 293 23.12 0.55 1.21
C GLU A 293 22.71 -0.77 0.54
N LEU A 294 21.44 -0.84 0.14
CA LEU A 294 20.86 -1.94 -0.61
C LEU A 294 20.23 -1.39 -1.89
N ASP A 295 20.61 -1.98 -3.02
CA ASP A 295 19.96 -1.72 -4.30
C ASP A 295 18.59 -2.41 -4.30
N VAL A 296 17.51 -1.61 -4.22
CA VAL A 296 16.15 -2.17 -4.13
C VAL A 296 15.66 -2.69 -5.48
N ASN A 297 16.32 -2.37 -6.61
CA ASN A 297 15.95 -2.92 -7.92
C ASN A 297 16.07 -4.46 -7.97
N LEU A 298 16.81 -5.05 -7.02
CA LEU A 298 16.93 -6.48 -6.85
C LEU A 298 15.72 -7.10 -6.13
N LEU A 299 14.84 -6.27 -5.56
CA LEU A 299 13.69 -6.67 -4.76
C LEU A 299 12.40 -6.58 -5.59
N PRO A 300 11.58 -7.64 -5.61
CA PRO A 300 10.20 -7.56 -6.08
C PRO A 300 9.39 -6.45 -5.38
N GLU A 301 8.31 -6.01 -6.02
CA GLU A 301 7.32 -5.14 -5.36
C GLU A 301 6.73 -5.86 -4.12
N GLY A 302 6.55 -5.13 -3.01
CA GLY A 302 5.95 -5.68 -1.79
C GLY A 302 6.49 -5.05 -0.51
N ALA A 303 5.95 -5.51 0.61
CA ALA A 303 6.38 -5.13 1.95
C ALA A 303 7.47 -6.08 2.47
N TYR A 304 8.49 -5.52 3.11
CA TYR A 304 9.67 -6.25 3.57
C TYR A 304 9.92 -6.08 5.05
N ARG A 305 10.32 -7.16 5.71
CA ARG A 305 10.97 -7.12 7.02
C ARG A 305 12.47 -7.12 6.84
N LEU A 306 13.12 -6.16 7.48
CA LEU A 306 14.57 -6.04 7.58
C LEU A 306 15.00 -6.36 9.03
N SER A 307 15.89 -7.34 9.17
CA SER A 307 16.47 -7.75 10.44
C SER A 307 17.97 -7.45 10.43
N LEU A 308 18.44 -6.67 11.39
CA LEU A 308 19.84 -6.39 11.67
C LEU A 308 20.22 -7.09 12.96
N GLY A 309 21.25 -7.94 12.93
CA GLY A 309 21.74 -8.61 14.14
C GLY A 309 23.25 -8.64 14.21
N PRO A 310 23.85 -8.68 15.42
CA PRO A 310 25.27 -8.95 15.58
C PRO A 310 25.68 -10.23 14.85
N LEU A 311 26.81 -10.19 14.14
CA LEU A 311 27.27 -11.32 13.31
C LEU A 311 27.70 -12.54 14.14
N ASP A 312 28.20 -12.30 15.35
CA ASP A 312 28.51 -13.30 16.38
C ASP A 312 27.28 -13.76 17.19
N ALA A 313 26.10 -13.18 16.89
CA ALA A 313 24.85 -13.37 17.62
C ALA A 313 24.90 -12.95 19.10
N GLU A 314 25.88 -12.16 19.52
CA GLU A 314 25.98 -11.64 20.87
C GLU A 314 25.52 -10.17 20.92
N GLY A 315 24.58 -9.88 21.81
CA GLY A 315 24.07 -8.52 22.03
C GLY A 315 22.64 -8.33 21.53
N ARG A 316 22.33 -7.14 21.00
CA ARG A 316 20.96 -6.73 20.62
C ARG A 316 20.90 -6.29 19.18
N GLY A 317 20.05 -6.95 18.39
CA GLY A 317 19.71 -6.56 17.03
C GLY A 317 18.45 -5.68 16.96
N VAL A 318 18.10 -5.27 15.74
CA VAL A 318 16.90 -4.48 15.43
C VAL A 318 16.12 -5.14 14.31
N VAL A 319 14.78 -5.05 14.38
CA VAL A 319 13.87 -5.44 13.30
C VAL A 319 13.12 -4.19 12.87
N SER A 320 12.97 -4.02 11.55
CA SER A 320 12.30 -2.89 10.93
C SER A 320 11.55 -3.36 9.68
N GLN A 321 10.69 -2.50 9.13
CA GLN A 321 9.95 -2.75 7.90
C GLN A 321 10.08 -1.58 6.92
N PHE A 322 9.94 -1.90 5.63
CA PHE A 322 9.96 -0.96 4.51
C PHE A 322 9.19 -1.52 3.32
N ASP A 323 8.80 -0.64 2.40
CA ASP A 323 8.02 -1.01 1.21
C ASP A 323 8.81 -0.77 -0.09
N VAL A 324 8.60 -1.64 -1.08
CA VAL A 324 9.12 -1.48 -2.45
C VAL A 324 7.97 -1.37 -3.43
N ILE A 325 7.93 -0.27 -4.20
CA ILE A 325 6.81 0.14 -5.05
C ILE A 325 7.31 0.47 -6.47
N TRP A 326 7.10 -0.41 -7.44
CA TRP A 326 7.59 -0.23 -8.83
C TRP A 326 6.55 0.35 -9.81
N ARG A 327 5.31 0.58 -9.38
CA ARG A 327 4.20 1.06 -10.22
C ARG A 327 3.57 2.32 -9.64
N LEU A 328 3.31 3.32 -10.50
CA LEU A 328 2.72 4.61 -10.10
C LEU A 328 1.32 4.40 -9.50
N SER A 329 0.60 3.41 -10.02
CA SER A 329 -0.67 2.97 -9.46
C SER A 329 -0.56 2.45 -8.03
N ALA A 330 0.61 1.98 -7.57
CA ALA A 330 0.81 1.40 -6.26
C ALA A 330 1.13 2.40 -5.13
N LEU A 331 1.68 3.58 -5.45
CA LEU A 331 1.72 4.73 -4.51
C LEU A 331 0.32 5.33 -4.29
N ALA A 332 -0.50 5.32 -5.34
CA ALA A 332 -1.91 5.65 -5.24
C ALA A 332 -2.77 4.51 -4.67
N ARG A 333 -2.28 3.24 -4.65
CA ARG A 333 -3.09 2.04 -4.35
C ARG A 333 -3.78 2.09 -3.00
N HIS A 334 -3.12 2.54 -1.93
CA HIS A 334 -3.79 2.53 -0.63
C HIS A 334 -5.02 3.45 -0.60
N ARG A 335 -5.01 4.51 -1.42
CA ARG A 335 -6.14 5.43 -1.56
C ARG A 335 -7.08 5.05 -2.70
N SER A 336 -6.57 4.69 -3.88
CA SER A 336 -7.39 4.31 -5.02
C SER A 336 -8.10 2.98 -4.77
N GLN A 337 -7.45 2.00 -4.17
CA GLN A 337 -8.11 0.75 -3.77
C GLN A 337 -9.16 1.00 -2.69
N MET A 338 -8.87 1.84 -1.69
CA MET A 338 -9.84 2.23 -0.67
C MET A 338 -11.06 2.92 -1.28
N LEU A 339 -10.85 3.85 -2.22
CA LEU A 339 -11.93 4.54 -2.93
C LEU A 339 -12.74 3.58 -3.82
N GLY A 340 -12.07 2.71 -4.57
CA GLY A 340 -12.73 1.71 -5.40
C GLY A 340 -13.50 0.68 -4.59
N GLU A 341 -12.94 0.24 -3.46
CA GLU A 341 -13.60 -0.68 -2.52
C GLU A 341 -14.83 -0.01 -1.91
N GLY A 342 -14.69 1.22 -1.41
CA GLY A 342 -15.81 2.02 -0.92
C GLY A 342 -16.91 2.23 -1.97
N ARG A 343 -16.56 2.46 -3.24
CA ARG A 343 -17.52 2.54 -4.35
C ARG A 343 -18.23 1.23 -4.64
N THR A 344 -17.59 0.10 -4.35
CA THR A 344 -18.18 -1.22 -4.57
C THR A 344 -19.10 -1.63 -3.42
N VAL A 345 -18.73 -1.31 -2.18
CA VAL A 345 -19.48 -1.74 -0.99
C VAL A 345 -20.53 -0.73 -0.52
N PHE A 346 -20.36 0.56 -0.80
CA PHE A 346 -21.32 1.60 -0.43
C PHE A 346 -22.12 2.10 -1.63
N GLY A 347 -23.41 2.39 -1.39
CA GLY A 347 -24.30 3.02 -2.37
C GLY A 347 -25.03 4.24 -1.80
N GLY A 348 -25.58 5.07 -2.69
CA GLY A 348 -26.39 6.25 -2.34
C GLY A 348 -25.74 7.16 -1.30
N LYS A 349 -26.49 7.53 -0.25
CA LYS A 349 -26.00 8.44 0.80
C LYS A 349 -24.79 7.90 1.58
N ALA A 350 -24.64 6.59 1.69
CA ALA A 350 -23.50 5.99 2.38
C ALA A 350 -22.22 6.19 1.55
N LEU A 351 -22.32 6.02 0.22
CA LEU A 351 -21.22 6.31 -0.68
C LEU A 351 -20.86 7.80 -0.69
N ASP A 352 -21.85 8.69 -0.76
CA ASP A 352 -21.62 10.13 -0.69
C ASP A 352 -20.91 10.52 0.62
N GLY A 353 -21.35 9.94 1.74
CA GLY A 353 -20.73 10.11 3.05
C GLY A 353 -19.30 9.60 3.08
N PHE A 354 -19.04 8.41 2.54
CA PHE A 354 -17.71 7.82 2.42
C PHE A 354 -16.78 8.66 1.55
N LEU A 355 -17.21 9.08 0.35
CA LEU A 355 -16.38 9.87 -0.57
C LEU A 355 -16.08 11.27 -0.02
N ALA A 356 -16.98 11.84 0.78
CA ALA A 356 -16.77 13.11 1.48
C ALA A 356 -15.93 12.98 2.76
N ALA A 357 -15.76 11.77 3.28
CA ALA A 357 -15.03 11.51 4.51
C ALA A 357 -13.51 11.66 4.32
N SER A 358 -12.84 11.89 5.45
CA SER A 358 -11.38 11.86 5.54
C SER A 358 -10.83 10.45 5.18
N PRO A 359 -9.59 10.29 4.67
CA PRO A 359 -9.04 8.95 4.40
C PRO A 359 -9.06 8.00 5.61
N ALA A 360 -8.80 8.50 6.81
CA ALA A 360 -8.88 7.69 8.03
C ALA A 360 -10.33 7.34 8.40
N GLU A 361 -11.28 8.25 8.14
CA GLU A 361 -12.70 7.95 8.29
C GLU A 361 -13.19 6.96 7.22
N GLN A 362 -12.66 7.03 5.99
CA GLN A 362 -12.92 6.06 4.92
C GLN A 362 -12.45 4.67 5.32
N GLU A 363 -11.22 4.55 5.82
CA GLU A 363 -10.67 3.29 6.32
C GLU A 363 -11.49 2.75 7.50
N LYS A 364 -11.87 3.61 8.44
CA LYS A 364 -12.75 3.22 9.55
C LYS A 364 -14.12 2.75 9.04
N LEU A 365 -14.74 3.44 8.09
CA LEU A 365 -16.03 3.07 7.52
C LEU A 365 -15.97 1.71 6.82
N LEU A 366 -14.87 1.43 6.11
CA LEU A 366 -14.62 0.12 5.49
C LEU A 366 -14.36 -0.95 6.55
N GLY A 367 -13.55 -0.66 7.57
CA GLY A 367 -13.32 -1.58 8.69
C GLY A 367 -14.62 -1.94 9.40
N ASP A 368 -15.42 -0.94 9.78
CA ASP A 368 -16.73 -1.12 10.41
C ASP A 368 -17.67 -1.97 9.51
N PHE A 369 -17.63 -1.75 8.19
CA PHE A 369 -18.43 -2.51 7.22
C PHE A 369 -18.04 -3.99 7.19
N TRP A 370 -16.74 -4.28 7.07
CA TRP A 370 -16.26 -5.65 7.02
C TRP A 370 -16.42 -6.37 8.35
N ASP A 371 -16.14 -5.71 9.47
CA ASP A 371 -16.33 -6.26 10.81
C ASP A 371 -17.79 -6.67 11.05
N ALA A 372 -18.74 -5.88 10.54
CA ALA A 372 -20.16 -6.22 10.60
C ALA A 372 -20.54 -7.47 9.78
N LEU A 373 -19.73 -7.84 8.79
CA LEU A 373 -19.89 -9.02 7.94
C LEU A 373 -19.08 -10.22 8.42
N ASN A 374 -18.27 -10.08 9.48
CA ASN A 374 -17.46 -11.17 9.99
C ASN A 374 -18.37 -12.32 10.51
N PRO A 375 -18.36 -13.51 9.89
CA PRO A 375 -19.21 -14.63 10.32
C PRO A 375 -18.83 -15.18 11.70
N ASP A 376 -17.56 -15.03 12.09
CA ASP A 376 -17.05 -15.44 13.40
C ASP A 376 -16.30 -14.27 14.06
N PRO A 377 -16.97 -13.48 14.91
CA PRO A 377 -16.36 -12.36 15.61
C PRO A 377 -15.24 -12.74 16.58
N GLU A 378 -15.16 -14.00 17.00
CA GLU A 378 -14.10 -14.51 17.87
C GLU A 378 -12.85 -14.93 17.06
N SER A 379 -13.00 -15.10 15.75
CA SER A 379 -11.88 -15.31 14.84
C SER A 379 -11.14 -14.00 14.61
N PRO A 380 -9.80 -13.98 14.74
CA PRO A 380 -8.99 -12.83 14.34
C PRO A 380 -8.96 -12.61 12.82
N ILE A 381 -9.53 -13.53 12.04
CA ILE A 381 -9.60 -13.47 10.58
C ILE A 381 -11.06 -13.34 10.16
N ASN A 382 -11.37 -12.27 9.44
CA ASN A 382 -12.66 -12.08 8.79
C ASN A 382 -12.70 -12.82 7.45
N GLU A 383 -13.39 -13.97 7.42
CA GLU A 383 -13.48 -14.82 6.22
C GLU A 383 -14.13 -14.12 5.02
N ALA A 384 -15.11 -13.24 5.26
CA ALA A 384 -15.79 -12.50 4.19
C ALA A 384 -14.84 -11.48 3.54
N TYR A 385 -14.06 -10.76 4.35
CA TYR A 385 -13.06 -9.83 3.85
C TYR A 385 -11.92 -10.57 3.12
N LEU A 386 -11.50 -11.72 3.62
CA LEU A 386 -10.48 -12.55 2.96
C LEU A 386 -10.95 -13.01 1.57
N GLU A 387 -12.20 -13.45 1.43
CA GLU A 387 -12.80 -13.81 0.15
C GLU A 387 -12.92 -12.59 -0.79
N TRP A 388 -13.26 -11.40 -0.28
CA TRP A 388 -13.22 -10.16 -1.05
C TRP A 388 -11.82 -9.89 -1.62
N GLN A 389 -10.77 -10.00 -0.78
CA GLN A 389 -9.39 -9.81 -1.23
C GLN A 389 -8.98 -10.83 -2.31
N TYR A 390 -9.42 -12.09 -2.19
CA TYR A 390 -9.22 -13.10 -3.24
C TYR A 390 -9.90 -12.72 -4.55
N ARG A 391 -11.13 -12.21 -4.50
CA ARG A 391 -11.85 -11.75 -5.71
C ARG A 391 -11.21 -10.53 -6.34
N LEU A 392 -10.77 -9.59 -5.53
CA LEU A 392 -10.07 -8.39 -5.97
C LEU A 392 -8.77 -8.72 -6.68
N ALA A 393 -7.98 -9.65 -6.14
CA ALA A 393 -6.76 -10.14 -6.79
C ALA A 393 -7.05 -10.78 -8.17
N TYR A 394 -8.15 -11.53 -8.29
CA TYR A 394 -8.58 -12.09 -9.57
C TYR A 394 -8.96 -11.00 -10.58
N VAL A 395 -9.76 -10.02 -10.16
CA VAL A 395 -10.22 -8.90 -11.00
C VAL A 395 -9.04 -8.08 -11.51
N GLN A 396 -8.11 -7.73 -10.62
CA GLN A 396 -6.90 -7.01 -10.97
C GLN A 396 -6.04 -7.73 -12.00
N ARG A 397 -6.01 -9.07 -11.92
CA ARG A 397 -5.16 -9.90 -12.78
C ARG A 397 -5.81 -10.24 -14.12
N PHE A 398 -7.11 -10.47 -14.15
CA PHE A 398 -7.79 -11.11 -15.27
C PHE A 398 -8.96 -10.33 -15.87
N LEU A 399 -9.53 -9.33 -15.16
CA LEU A 399 -10.76 -8.65 -15.57
C LEU A 399 -10.56 -7.12 -15.63
N GLY A 400 -9.63 -6.67 -16.46
CA GLY A 400 -9.46 -5.25 -16.81
C GLY A 400 -8.76 -4.38 -15.75
N GLY A 401 -8.71 -4.81 -14.48
CA GLY A 401 -8.05 -4.06 -13.41
C GLY A 401 -9.01 -3.48 -12.37
N PHE A 402 -8.46 -2.75 -11.40
CA PHE A 402 -9.20 -2.07 -10.33
C PHE A 402 -8.51 -0.76 -9.95
N ASP A 403 -9.26 0.33 -9.83
CA ASP A 403 -8.76 1.67 -9.53
C ASP A 403 -9.69 2.45 -8.57
N GLU A 404 -9.51 3.78 -8.48
CA GLU A 404 -10.29 4.66 -7.58
C GLU A 404 -11.79 4.76 -7.91
N PHE A 405 -12.20 4.27 -9.08
CA PHE A 405 -13.59 4.20 -9.51
C PHE A 405 -14.18 2.79 -9.34
N GLY A 406 -13.39 1.80 -8.92
CA GLY A 406 -13.79 0.40 -8.74
C GLY A 406 -13.19 -0.49 -9.83
N ALA A 407 -13.93 -1.52 -10.25
CA ALA A 407 -13.51 -2.36 -11.37
C ALA A 407 -13.56 -1.56 -12.68
N ALA A 408 -12.50 -1.62 -13.48
CA ALA A 408 -12.43 -0.91 -14.75
C ALA A 408 -13.39 -1.51 -15.82
N ASP A 409 -13.57 -2.82 -15.73
CA ASP A 409 -14.44 -3.64 -16.58
C ASP A 409 -15.66 -4.08 -15.75
N ASP A 410 -16.85 -4.04 -16.36
CA ASP A 410 -18.11 -4.36 -15.68
C ASP A 410 -18.17 -5.85 -15.25
N ARG A 411 -17.41 -6.73 -15.91
CA ARG A 411 -17.20 -8.12 -15.47
C ARG A 411 -16.51 -8.17 -14.12
N GLY A 412 -15.54 -7.28 -13.90
CA GLY A 412 -14.83 -7.19 -12.64
C GLY A 412 -15.78 -6.83 -11.49
N GLU A 413 -16.70 -5.89 -11.74
CA GLU A 413 -17.70 -5.49 -10.75
C GLU A 413 -18.69 -6.63 -10.43
N VAL A 414 -19.21 -7.31 -11.46
CA VAL A 414 -20.09 -8.47 -11.27
C VAL A 414 -19.36 -9.59 -10.51
N PHE A 415 -18.09 -9.85 -10.83
CA PHE A 415 -17.27 -10.85 -10.14
C PHE A 415 -17.02 -10.50 -8.67
N LEU A 416 -16.76 -9.23 -8.35
CA LEU A 416 -16.62 -8.78 -6.96
C LEU A 416 -17.91 -9.02 -6.17
N LEU A 417 -19.05 -8.61 -6.73
CA LEU A 417 -20.34 -8.63 -6.05
C LEU A 417 -20.98 -10.02 -5.97
N LEU A 418 -20.84 -10.86 -6.99
CA LEU A 418 -21.49 -12.18 -7.07
C LEU A 418 -20.51 -13.35 -7.01
N GLY A 419 -19.21 -13.11 -7.12
CA GLY A 419 -18.21 -14.16 -7.21
C GLY A 419 -18.18 -14.83 -8.59
N PRO A 420 -17.49 -15.98 -8.71
CA PRO A 420 -17.32 -16.66 -10.00
C PRO A 420 -18.67 -17.15 -10.55
N PRO A 421 -18.92 -16.97 -11.86
CA PRO A 421 -20.08 -17.57 -12.53
C PRO A 421 -19.94 -19.10 -12.63
N ASP A 422 -21.09 -19.78 -12.74
CA ASP A 422 -21.13 -21.24 -12.93
C ASP A 422 -20.76 -21.63 -14.37
N GLU A 423 -21.13 -20.80 -15.34
CA GLU A 423 -20.79 -21.00 -16.76
C GLU A 423 -20.43 -19.66 -17.42
N ILE A 424 -19.38 -19.69 -18.25
CA ILE A 424 -19.00 -18.57 -19.12
C ILE A 424 -19.02 -19.05 -20.57
N GLN A 425 -19.94 -18.53 -21.37
CA GLN A 425 -19.91 -18.71 -22.83
C GLN A 425 -19.13 -17.58 -23.46
N THR A 426 -17.96 -17.87 -24.02
CA THR A 426 -17.07 -16.88 -24.64
C THR A 426 -17.10 -16.98 -26.15
N GLN A 427 -17.36 -15.87 -26.85
CA GLN A 427 -17.21 -15.78 -28.30
C GLN A 427 -16.20 -14.70 -28.67
N ARG A 428 -14.99 -15.11 -29.05
CA ARG A 428 -13.88 -14.20 -29.37
C ARG A 428 -13.89 -13.68 -30.80
N MET A 429 -14.53 -14.40 -31.71
CA MET A 429 -14.68 -14.00 -33.11
C MET A 429 -16.11 -14.30 -33.55
N PRO A 430 -17.07 -13.42 -33.26
CA PRO A 430 -18.44 -13.60 -33.74
C PRO A 430 -18.43 -13.71 -35.27
N MET A 431 -19.11 -14.73 -35.81
CA MET A 431 -19.23 -14.90 -37.26
C MET A 431 -20.09 -13.79 -37.86
N ASN A 432 -21.08 -13.32 -37.09
CA ASN A 432 -21.96 -12.20 -37.39
C ASN A 432 -22.79 -11.84 -36.15
N PHE A 433 -23.67 -10.85 -36.29
CA PHE A 433 -24.41 -10.25 -35.20
C PHE A 433 -25.39 -11.20 -34.53
N ARG A 434 -25.74 -12.30 -35.22
CA ARG A 434 -26.63 -13.33 -34.66
C ARG A 434 -26.02 -14.05 -33.47
N ASP A 435 -24.69 -14.09 -33.34
CA ASP A 435 -24.05 -14.69 -32.16
C ASP A 435 -24.35 -13.87 -30.91
N GLN A 436 -24.24 -12.54 -31.01
CA GLN A 436 -24.64 -11.64 -29.92
C GLN A 436 -26.16 -11.63 -29.69
N ASP A 437 -26.98 -11.65 -30.75
CA ASP A 437 -28.44 -11.73 -30.61
C ASP A 437 -28.87 -13.01 -29.87
N ASP A 438 -28.24 -14.14 -30.15
CA ASP A 438 -28.52 -15.39 -29.46
C ASP A 438 -28.14 -15.31 -27.99
N ALA A 439 -26.97 -14.75 -27.68
CA ALA A 439 -26.54 -14.53 -26.31
C ALA A 439 -27.51 -13.60 -25.56
N ARG A 440 -28.00 -12.55 -26.23
CA ARG A 440 -28.97 -11.59 -25.70
C ARG A 440 -30.33 -12.22 -25.42
N ILE A 441 -30.80 -13.12 -26.29
CA ILE A 441 -32.00 -13.93 -26.00
C ILE A 441 -31.75 -14.85 -24.82
N LYS A 442 -30.60 -15.52 -24.77
CA LYS A 442 -30.23 -16.40 -23.64
C LYS A 442 -30.13 -15.63 -22.32
N VAL A 443 -29.88 -14.32 -22.29
CA VAL A 443 -29.94 -13.54 -21.03
C VAL A 443 -31.34 -13.65 -20.41
N TYR A 444 -32.39 -13.52 -21.23
CA TYR A 444 -33.79 -13.49 -20.75
C TYR A 444 -34.48 -14.84 -20.77
N GLU A 445 -34.06 -15.74 -21.66
CA GLU A 445 -34.68 -17.04 -21.87
C GLU A 445 -33.76 -18.16 -21.39
N GLU A 446 -34.05 -18.68 -20.19
CA GLU A 446 -33.20 -19.64 -19.50
C GLU A 446 -32.89 -20.88 -20.36
N PHE A 447 -33.92 -21.41 -21.00
CA PHE A 447 -33.91 -22.65 -21.78
C PHE A 447 -33.68 -22.41 -23.29
N ALA A 448 -33.22 -21.22 -23.69
CA ALA A 448 -32.89 -20.95 -25.08
C ALA A 448 -31.77 -21.89 -25.57
N PRO A 449 -31.93 -22.51 -26.76
CA PRO A 449 -31.00 -23.51 -27.24
C PRO A 449 -29.65 -22.90 -27.65
N ASP A 450 -28.57 -23.67 -27.48
CA ASP A 450 -27.27 -23.32 -28.05
C ASP A 450 -27.27 -23.54 -29.58
N ARG A 451 -26.77 -22.54 -30.33
CA ARG A 451 -26.69 -22.56 -31.80
C ARG A 451 -25.26 -22.29 -32.26
N GLU A 452 -24.41 -23.30 -32.19
CA GLU A 452 -22.97 -23.18 -32.49
C GLU A 452 -22.63 -23.01 -33.99
N SER A 453 -23.57 -23.33 -34.89
CA SER A 453 -23.33 -23.37 -36.35
C SER A 453 -24.27 -22.44 -37.12
N VAL A 454 -23.78 -21.91 -38.25
CA VAL A 454 -24.58 -21.14 -39.23
C VAL A 454 -25.81 -21.93 -39.69
N ALA A 455 -25.70 -23.25 -39.85
CA ALA A 455 -26.82 -24.11 -40.22
C ALA A 455 -27.88 -24.15 -39.12
N SER A 456 -27.47 -24.23 -37.85
CA SER A 456 -28.38 -24.22 -36.70
C SER A 456 -29.13 -22.90 -36.55
N LYS A 457 -28.60 -21.80 -37.09
CA LYS A 457 -29.25 -20.47 -37.08
C LYS A 457 -30.23 -20.25 -38.24
N GLY A 458 -30.23 -21.13 -39.24
CA GLY A 458 -31.14 -21.07 -40.39
C GLY A 458 -30.95 -19.85 -41.30
N GLY A 459 -31.78 -19.77 -42.34
CA GLY A 459 -31.75 -18.73 -43.37
C GLY A 459 -33.09 -18.02 -43.58
N SER A 460 -33.17 -17.17 -44.61
CA SER A 460 -34.45 -16.69 -45.18
C SER A 460 -34.74 -17.43 -46.48
N ILE A 461 -36.02 -17.51 -46.85
CA ILE A 461 -36.50 -18.19 -48.08
C ILE A 461 -35.90 -17.57 -49.36
N GLY A 462 -35.30 -16.36 -49.29
CA GLY A 462 -34.68 -15.65 -50.42
C GLY A 462 -33.14 -15.56 -50.41
N GLY A 463 -32.44 -16.25 -49.52
CA GLY A 463 -30.96 -16.24 -49.46
C GLY A 463 -30.33 -14.95 -48.88
N THR A 464 -31.15 -13.96 -48.50
CA THR A 464 -30.71 -12.85 -47.64
C THR A 464 -30.67 -13.30 -46.18
N GLN A 465 -29.75 -12.76 -45.38
CA GLN A 465 -29.70 -13.08 -43.95
C GLN A 465 -31.03 -12.68 -43.29
N ASN A 466 -31.73 -13.67 -42.71
CA ASN A 466 -32.98 -13.46 -41.98
C ASN A 466 -32.66 -12.67 -40.70
N ILE A 467 -33.27 -11.51 -40.53
CA ILE A 467 -33.01 -10.59 -39.40
C ILE A 467 -33.75 -11.06 -38.14
N ASN A 468 -34.71 -11.98 -38.27
CA ASN A 468 -35.55 -12.43 -37.15
C ASN A 468 -35.00 -13.75 -36.55
N PRO A 469 -34.43 -13.72 -35.33
CA PRO A 469 -33.89 -14.93 -34.68
C PRO A 469 -34.96 -15.95 -34.26
N TYR A 470 -36.24 -15.55 -34.24
CA TYR A 470 -37.37 -16.37 -33.80
C TYR A 470 -38.02 -17.17 -34.94
N GLU A 471 -37.93 -16.68 -36.18
CA GLU A 471 -38.58 -17.27 -37.36
C GLU A 471 -37.53 -17.81 -38.34
N ALA A 472 -36.59 -18.62 -37.84
CA ALA A 472 -35.51 -19.19 -38.62
C ALA A 472 -36.01 -20.34 -39.53
N VAL A 473 -35.89 -20.18 -40.85
CA VAL A 473 -36.23 -21.26 -41.80
C VAL A 473 -35.04 -22.20 -41.94
N GLY A 474 -35.25 -23.50 -41.65
CA GLY A 474 -34.22 -24.54 -41.75
C GLY A 474 -33.19 -24.55 -40.61
N GLY A 475 -33.40 -23.76 -39.55
CA GLY A 475 -32.58 -23.75 -38.33
C GLY A 475 -33.42 -24.02 -37.07
N VAL A 476 -32.76 -24.00 -35.90
CA VAL A 476 -33.41 -24.09 -34.59
C VAL A 476 -33.90 -22.68 -34.22
N PRO A 477 -35.21 -22.45 -34.04
CA PRO A 477 -35.73 -21.14 -33.67
C PRO A 477 -35.36 -20.80 -32.23
N MET A 478 -35.06 -19.52 -31.96
CA MET A 478 -34.93 -19.02 -30.59
C MET A 478 -36.32 -18.76 -29.99
N PRO A 479 -36.52 -18.93 -28.67
CA PRO A 479 -37.74 -18.48 -28.01
C PRO A 479 -37.89 -16.96 -28.10
N TYR A 480 -39.12 -16.48 -28.31
CA TYR A 480 -39.40 -15.05 -28.34
C TYR A 480 -39.24 -14.44 -26.95
N SER A 481 -38.54 -13.30 -26.87
CA SER A 481 -38.39 -12.55 -25.63
C SER A 481 -38.54 -11.06 -25.89
N TYR A 482 -39.53 -10.44 -25.27
CA TYR A 482 -39.80 -9.01 -25.44
C TYR A 482 -38.61 -8.15 -24.98
N SER A 483 -37.99 -8.51 -23.86
CA SER A 483 -36.80 -7.83 -23.33
C SER A 483 -35.61 -7.98 -24.27
N ALA A 484 -35.39 -9.17 -24.82
CA ALA A 484 -34.31 -9.38 -25.79
C ALA A 484 -34.54 -8.57 -27.07
N GLU A 485 -35.78 -8.44 -27.56
CA GLU A 485 -36.10 -7.61 -28.73
C GLU A 485 -35.83 -6.14 -28.50
N ARG A 486 -36.15 -5.64 -27.32
CA ARG A 486 -35.86 -4.24 -26.95
C ARG A 486 -34.35 -4.00 -26.98
N ASP A 487 -33.57 -4.80 -26.25
CA ASP A 487 -32.11 -4.63 -26.22
C ASP A 487 -31.48 -4.88 -27.60
N ARG A 488 -32.06 -5.77 -28.41
CA ARG A 488 -31.67 -5.98 -29.81
C ARG A 488 -31.86 -4.74 -30.66
N GLY A 489 -32.99 -4.05 -30.51
CA GLY A 489 -33.27 -2.83 -31.25
C GLY A 489 -32.23 -1.73 -31.00
N GLU A 490 -31.71 -1.64 -29.78
CA GLU A 490 -30.61 -0.74 -29.41
C GLU A 490 -29.27 -1.22 -29.95
N ALA A 491 -28.96 -2.52 -29.77
CA ALA A 491 -27.71 -3.11 -30.19
C ALA A 491 -27.49 -3.06 -31.71
N ILE A 492 -28.53 -3.24 -32.53
CA ILE A 492 -28.44 -3.15 -34.01
C ILE A 492 -27.89 -1.80 -34.47
N ARG A 493 -28.08 -0.74 -33.67
CA ARG A 493 -27.57 0.61 -33.95
C ARG A 493 -26.16 0.85 -33.40
N SER A 494 -25.65 -0.07 -32.58
CA SER A 494 -24.30 0.02 -32.00
C SER A 494 -23.24 -0.42 -33.00
N ALA A 495 -22.10 0.26 -32.99
CA ALA A 495 -20.91 -0.15 -33.74
C ALA A 495 -20.33 -1.50 -33.25
N THR A 496 -20.70 -1.93 -32.03
CA THR A 496 -20.16 -3.13 -31.37
C THR A 496 -21.02 -4.38 -31.59
N HIS A 497 -22.04 -4.34 -32.44
CA HIS A 497 -23.02 -5.42 -32.66
C HIS A 497 -22.44 -6.75 -33.21
N ASN A 498 -21.14 -6.78 -33.53
CA ASN A 498 -20.40 -7.97 -33.99
C ASN A 498 -19.09 -8.21 -33.19
N PHE A 499 -18.91 -7.53 -32.06
CA PHE A 499 -17.66 -7.56 -31.29
C PHE A 499 -17.61 -8.78 -30.35
N PRO A 500 -16.42 -9.19 -29.89
CA PRO A 500 -16.27 -10.26 -28.92
C PRO A 500 -17.18 -10.08 -27.71
N PHE A 501 -17.70 -11.17 -27.17
CA PHE A 501 -18.60 -11.12 -26.02
C PHE A 501 -18.44 -12.31 -25.09
N GLU A 502 -18.91 -12.13 -23.86
CA GLU A 502 -19.03 -13.16 -22.84
C GLU A 502 -20.44 -13.15 -22.26
N LEU A 503 -21.08 -14.31 -22.22
CA LEU A 503 -22.32 -14.53 -21.49
C LEU A 503 -22.00 -15.30 -20.21
N TRP A 504 -22.15 -14.63 -19.08
CA TRP A 504 -21.96 -15.21 -17.76
C TRP A 504 -23.31 -15.69 -17.22
N LYS A 505 -23.34 -16.93 -16.71
CA LYS A 505 -24.53 -17.54 -16.13
C LYS A 505 -24.27 -18.01 -14.72
N TYR A 506 -25.23 -17.74 -13.86
CA TYR A 506 -25.28 -18.23 -12.49
C TYR A 506 -26.53 -19.12 -12.37
N ASN A 507 -26.39 -20.28 -11.73
CA ASN A 507 -27.46 -21.28 -11.56
C ASN A 507 -28.32 -21.04 -10.29
N ASN A 508 -28.02 -19.99 -9.53
CA ASN A 508 -28.68 -19.49 -8.32
C ASN A 508 -28.33 -17.99 -8.19
N GLU A 509 -28.46 -17.38 -7.01
CA GLU A 509 -28.09 -15.97 -6.75
C GLU A 509 -26.58 -15.63 -6.79
N GLY A 510 -25.73 -16.57 -7.21
CA GLY A 510 -24.28 -16.46 -7.10
C GLY A 510 -23.79 -16.67 -5.67
N LYS A 511 -22.66 -16.05 -5.32
CA LYS A 511 -22.03 -16.10 -3.99
C LYS A 511 -21.79 -14.67 -3.46
N PRO A 512 -22.83 -13.87 -3.21
CA PRO A 512 -22.65 -12.52 -2.69
C PRO A 512 -22.06 -12.55 -1.27
N LEU A 513 -21.15 -11.61 -1.00
CA LEU A 513 -20.57 -11.41 0.35
C LEU A 513 -21.45 -10.52 1.23
N PHE A 514 -22.26 -9.68 0.59
CA PHE A 514 -23.16 -8.71 1.21
C PHE A 514 -24.29 -8.37 0.24
N ALA A 515 -25.39 -7.83 0.77
CA ALA A 515 -26.49 -7.34 -0.05
C ALA A 515 -26.00 -6.26 -1.02
N ASN A 516 -26.27 -6.44 -2.31
CA ASN A 516 -25.79 -5.57 -3.38
C ASN A 516 -26.83 -5.45 -4.49
N ARG A 517 -26.54 -4.64 -5.52
CA ARG A 517 -27.51 -4.35 -6.58
C ARG A 517 -27.93 -5.54 -7.44
N PHE A 518 -27.18 -6.65 -7.41
CA PHE A 518 -27.50 -7.87 -8.15
C PHE A 518 -28.08 -8.96 -7.24
N ALA A 519 -27.60 -9.05 -6.00
CA ALA A 519 -28.14 -9.97 -5.02
C ALA A 519 -29.64 -9.70 -4.77
N GLU A 520 -30.41 -10.75 -4.47
CA GLU A 520 -31.84 -10.68 -4.12
C GLU A 520 -32.80 -10.18 -5.23
N ARG A 521 -32.30 -9.78 -6.41
CA ARG A 521 -33.15 -9.34 -7.54
C ARG A 521 -33.80 -10.46 -8.33
N GLY A 522 -33.31 -11.69 -8.21
CA GLY A 522 -33.86 -12.84 -8.93
C GLY A 522 -32.97 -14.08 -8.88
N LEU A 523 -33.54 -15.21 -9.30
CA LEU A 523 -32.80 -16.45 -9.50
C LEU A 523 -32.20 -16.47 -10.90
N ASN A 524 -31.11 -17.22 -11.05
CA ASN A 524 -30.38 -17.42 -12.29
C ASN A 524 -29.93 -16.11 -13.00
N PRO A 525 -29.16 -15.23 -12.33
CA PRO A 525 -28.55 -14.05 -12.95
C PRO A 525 -27.79 -14.40 -14.23
N ARG A 526 -28.01 -13.59 -15.26
CA ARG A 526 -27.32 -13.68 -16.55
C ARG A 526 -26.85 -12.30 -16.98
N PHE A 527 -25.62 -12.24 -17.44
CA PHE A 527 -24.95 -11.00 -17.84
C PHE A 527 -24.27 -11.20 -19.19
N LEU A 528 -24.65 -10.37 -20.16
CA LEU A 528 -23.98 -10.32 -21.46
C LEU A 528 -23.04 -9.12 -21.46
N PHE A 529 -21.75 -9.41 -21.59
CA PHE A 529 -20.70 -8.42 -21.71
C PHE A 529 -20.16 -8.40 -23.13
N VAL A 530 -20.03 -7.21 -23.72
CA VAL A 530 -19.47 -7.02 -25.06
C VAL A 530 -18.19 -6.21 -24.94
N ASP A 531 -17.12 -6.69 -25.55
CA ASP A 531 -15.87 -5.95 -25.69
C ASP A 531 -16.14 -4.76 -26.62
N GLN A 532 -15.99 -3.53 -26.12
CA GLN A 532 -16.27 -2.34 -26.91
C GLN A 532 -15.09 -1.92 -27.80
N THR A 533 -13.89 -2.40 -27.53
CA THR A 533 -12.66 -1.96 -28.19
C THR A 533 -12.03 -3.04 -29.06
N GLY A 534 -12.37 -4.31 -28.82
CA GLY A 534 -11.71 -5.47 -29.43
C GLY A 534 -10.39 -5.84 -28.77
N TYR A 535 -10.01 -5.14 -27.68
CA TYR A 535 -8.77 -5.33 -26.92
C TYR A 535 -9.02 -5.74 -25.46
N GLY A 536 -10.26 -6.11 -25.12
CA GLY A 536 -10.61 -6.65 -23.80
C GLY A 536 -11.24 -5.66 -22.82
N ASP A 537 -11.88 -4.59 -23.31
CA ASP A 537 -12.68 -3.66 -22.47
C ASP A 537 -14.16 -4.04 -22.56
N TYR A 538 -14.61 -4.90 -21.65
CA TYR A 538 -15.96 -5.42 -21.69
C TYR A 538 -16.93 -4.53 -20.90
N LYS A 539 -18.08 -4.28 -21.53
CA LYS A 539 -19.20 -3.55 -20.91
C LYS A 539 -20.46 -4.40 -20.87
N LEU A 540 -21.21 -4.28 -19.78
CA LEU A 540 -22.47 -4.97 -19.59
C LEU A 540 -23.51 -4.36 -20.53
N THR A 541 -23.99 -5.16 -21.49
CA THR A 541 -24.98 -4.70 -22.48
C THR A 541 -26.38 -5.23 -22.22
N SER A 542 -26.50 -6.39 -21.55
CA SER A 542 -27.80 -6.95 -21.17
C SER A 542 -27.71 -7.72 -19.86
N SER A 543 -28.74 -7.60 -19.03
CA SER A 543 -28.93 -8.40 -17.82
C SER A 543 -30.41 -8.73 -17.62
N ASN A 544 -30.69 -9.88 -17.02
CA ASN A 544 -32.04 -10.25 -16.58
C ASN A 544 -32.43 -9.70 -15.20
N LEU A 545 -31.51 -8.98 -14.52
CA LEU A 545 -31.73 -8.40 -13.19
C LEU A 545 -31.87 -6.88 -13.17
N ILE A 546 -31.34 -6.19 -14.20
CA ILE A 546 -31.28 -4.74 -14.29
C ILE A 546 -32.08 -4.29 -15.52
N GLY A 547 -33.07 -3.43 -15.30
CA GLY A 547 -33.80 -2.78 -16.40
C GLY A 547 -33.00 -1.60 -16.96
N PRO A 548 -33.36 -1.07 -18.15
CA PRO A 548 -32.66 0.06 -18.76
C PRO A 548 -32.79 1.39 -17.98
N ASP A 549 -33.62 1.43 -16.93
CA ASP A 549 -33.87 2.61 -16.09
C ASP A 549 -33.22 2.52 -14.68
N ASP A 550 -32.49 1.44 -14.39
CA ASP A 550 -31.69 1.22 -13.17
C ASP A 550 -30.21 1.53 -13.42
#